data_AF-A0A6C1BTM7-F1
#
_entry.id   AF-A0A6C1BTM7-F1
#
_cell.length_a   1.000
_cell.length_b   1.000
_cell.length_c   1.000
_cell.angle_alpha   90.00
_cell.angle_beta   90.00
_cell.angle_gamma   90.00
#
_symmetry.space_group_name_H-M   'P 1'
#
loop_
_entity.id
_entity.type
_entity.pdbx_description
1 polymer ?
#
loop_
_entity_poly.entity_id
_entity_poly.type
_entity_poly.pdbx_seq_one_letter_code
_entity_poly.pdbx_strand_id
1 'polypeptide(L)' 'MRHNRQTLAKLIANRLRSKEDTIKKILDSLVETAREEIMKGNEIMLKGLGRLYTRKGRVKFKSYIRRRHD' A
#
# COMPACT_ATOMS: atom_id res chain seq x y z
N MET A 1 11.02 7.18 -10.76
CA MET A 1 10.53 5.85 -11.21
C MET A 1 9.22 5.54 -10.49
N ARG A 2 8.07 5.50 -11.18
CA ARG A 2 6.82 4.97 -10.59
C ARG A 2 6.92 3.45 -10.64
N HIS A 3 7.04 2.77 -9.49
CA HIS A 3 6.96 1.32 -9.46
C HIS A 3 5.54 0.90 -9.86
N ASN A 4 5.41 0.15 -10.96
CA ASN A 4 4.16 -0.48 -11.38
C ASN A 4 3.81 -1.60 -10.37
N ARG A 5 2.52 -1.83 -10.09
CA ARG A 5 2.03 -2.96 -9.26
C ARG A 5 2.65 -4.30 -9.67
N GLN A 6 2.85 -4.51 -10.97
CA GLN A 6 3.53 -5.72 -11.48
C GLN A 6 4.98 -5.82 -11.01
N THR A 7 5.73 -4.70 -11.04
CA THR A 7 7.11 -4.66 -10.55
C THR A 7 7.19 -4.93 -9.05
N LEU A 8 6.25 -4.40 -8.27
CA LEU A 8 6.18 -4.64 -6.83
C LEU A 8 5.85 -6.11 -6.51
N ALA A 9 4.87 -6.69 -7.20
CA ALA A 9 4.51 -8.09 -7.03
C ALA A 9 5.69 -9.02 -7.32
N LYS A 10 6.42 -8.78 -8.41
CA LYS A 10 7.62 -9.54 -8.78
C LYS A 10 8.74 -9.42 -7.74
N LEU A 11 8.99 -8.21 -7.23
CA LEU A 11 10.01 -7.97 -6.19
C LEU A 11 9.67 -8.71 -4.88
N ILE A 12 8.42 -8.66 -4.44
CA ILE A 12 7.95 -9.34 -3.23
C ILE A 12 7.99 -10.86 -3.44
N ALA A 13 7.51 -11.34 -4.58
CA ALA A 13 7.50 -12.76 -4.93
C ALA A 13 8.91 -13.36 -4.90
N ASN A 14 9.88 -12.67 -5.51
CA ASN A 14 11.28 -13.07 -5.49
C ASN A 14 11.86 -13.09 -4.07
N ARG A 15 11.58 -12.06 -3.26
CA ARG A 15 12.09 -11.96 -1.89
C ARG A 15 11.50 -13.03 -0.97
N LEU A 16 10.23 -13.38 -1.17
CA LEU A 16 9.49 -14.36 -0.36
C LEU A 16 9.49 -15.79 -0.96
N ARG A 17 10.22 -16.01 -2.07
CA ARG A 17 10.21 -17.28 -2.84
C ARG A 17 8.79 -17.82 -3.07
N SER A 18 7.88 -16.92 -3.40
CA SER A 18 6.45 -17.20 -3.58
C SER A 18 6.03 -17.00 -5.03
N LYS A 19 4.89 -17.57 -5.43
CA LYS A 19 4.34 -17.38 -6.78
C LYS A 19 3.87 -15.92 -6.96
N GLU A 20 4.25 -15.31 -8.08
CA GLU A 20 3.89 -13.91 -8.38
C GLU A 20 2.37 -13.69 -8.36
N ASP A 21 1.59 -14.62 -8.90
CA ASP A 21 0.12 -14.51 -8.92
C ASP A 21 -0.50 -14.57 -7.52
N THR A 22 0.09 -15.33 -6.60
CA THR A 22 -0.33 -15.34 -5.19
C THR A 22 -0.09 -13.97 -4.56
N ILE A 23 1.08 -13.37 -4.82
CA ILE A 23 1.41 -12.03 -4.31
C ILE A 23 0.50 -10.96 -4.92
N LYS A 24 0.17 -11.05 -6.22
CA LYS A 24 -0.79 -10.13 -6.86
C LYS A 24 -2.14 -10.17 -6.16
N LYS A 25 -2.71 -11.36 -5.95
CA LYS A 25 -3.99 -11.54 -5.24
C LYS A 25 -3.95 -10.94 -3.84
N ILE A 26 -2.87 -11.17 -3.09
CA ILE A 26 -2.69 -10.60 -1.75
C ILE A 26 -2.65 -9.07 -1.80
N LEU A 27 -1.90 -8.48 -2.74
CA LEU A 27 -1.81 -7.03 -2.89
C LEU A 27 -3.15 -6.40 -3.29
N ASP A 28 -3.90 -7.06 -4.18
CA ASP A 28 -5.23 -6.60 -4.59
C ASP A 28 -6.20 -6.64 -3.41
N SER A 29 -6.27 -7.76 -2.67
CA SER A 29 -7.08 -7.87 -1.46
C SER A 29 -6.70 -6.82 -0.41
N LEU A 30 -5.40 -6.58 -0.20
CA LEU A 30 -4.93 -5.56 0.74
C LEU A 30 -5.44 -4.16 0.36
N VAL A 31 -5.41 -3.81 -0.92
CA VAL A 31 -5.88 -2.51 -1.41
C VAL A 31 -7.38 -2.36 -1.23
N GLU A 32 -8.16 -3.39 -1.55
CA GLU A 32 -9.62 -3.36 -1.39
C GLU A 32 -10.02 -3.27 0.08
N THR A 33 -9.44 -4.10 0.96
CA THR A 33 -9.67 -3.99 2.41
C THR A 33 -9.30 -2.61 2.93
N ALA A 34 -8.17 -2.05 2.49
CA ALA A 34 -7.77 -0.72 2.90
C ALA A 34 -8.77 0.35 2.42
N ARG A 35 -9.30 0.21 1.20
CA ARG A 35 -10.29 1.13 0.64
C ARG A 35 -11.60 1.09 1.43
N GLU A 36 -12.10 -0.11 1.74
CA GLU A 36 -13.34 -0.30 2.51
C GLU A 36 -13.24 0.34 3.90
N GLU A 37 -12.15 0.09 4.62
CA GLU A 37 -11.94 0.65 5.95
C GLU A 37 -11.88 2.19 5.93
N ILE A 38 -11.16 2.76 4.97
CA ILE A 38 -11.11 4.23 4.81
C ILE A 38 -12.49 4.80 4.44
N MET A 39 -13.28 4.11 3.63
CA MET A 39 -14.64 4.53 3.27
C MET A 39 -15.61 4.51 4.46
N LYS A 40 -15.41 3.60 5.42
CA LYS A 40 -16.15 3.59 6.71
C LYS A 40 -15.75 4.75 7.64
N GLY A 41 -14.76 5.55 7.26
CA GLY A 41 -14.22 6.63 8.08
C GLY A 41 -13.12 6.19 9.02
N ASN A 42 -12.70 4.93 8.98
CA ASN A 42 -11.58 4.44 9.77
C ASN A 42 -10.26 4.95 9.19
N GLU A 43 -9.21 4.83 10.00
CA GLU A 43 -7.86 5.22 9.61
C GLU A 43 -6.95 3.99 9.64
N ILE A 44 -6.03 3.93 8.67
CA ILE A 44 -5.08 2.83 8.57
C ILE A 44 -3.68 3.37 8.78
N MET A 45 -3.00 2.82 9.78
CA MET A 45 -1.61 3.14 10.06
C MET A 45 -0.70 1.97 9.68
N LEU A 46 0.15 2.19 8.68
CA LEU A 46 1.22 1.27 8.29
C LEU A 46 2.52 1.75 8.95
N LYS A 47 2.89 1.10 10.06
CA LYS A 47 4.10 1.42 10.83
C LYS A 47 5.32 1.45 9.91
N GLY A 48 6.11 2.53 10.00
CA GLY A 48 7.29 2.74 9.16
C GLY A 48 7.02 3.23 7.73
N LEU A 49 5.76 3.31 7.28
CA LEU A 49 5.41 3.69 5.90
C LEU A 49 4.55 4.96 5.84
N GLY A 50 3.44 4.99 6.59
CA GLY A 50 2.52 6.13 6.58
C GLY A 50 1.15 5.85 7.19
N ARG A 51 0.28 6.85 7.10
CA ARG A 51 -1.13 6.79 7.52
C ARG A 51 -2.06 7.13 6.36
N LEU A 52 -3.08 6.31 6.14
CA LEU A 52 -4.23 6.59 5.28
C LEU A 52 -5.40 7.02 6.15
N TYR A 53 -6.09 8.09 5.76
CA TYR A 53 -7.22 8.66 6.50
C TYR A 53 -8.12 9.47 5.56
N THR A 54 -9.36 9.72 5.96
CA THR A 54 -10.25 10.65 5.25
C THR A 54 -10.14 12.05 5.84
N ARG A 55 -10.16 13.07 4.98
CA ARG A 55 -10.25 14.48 5.39
C ARG A 55 -11.12 15.24 4.42
N LYS A 56 -12.21 15.84 4.91
CA LYS A 56 -13.21 16.55 4.09
C LYS A 56 -13.74 15.69 2.92
N GLY A 57 -14.08 14.43 3.20
CA GLY A 57 -14.58 13.48 2.19
C GLY A 57 -13.56 13.00 1.17
N ARG A 58 -12.26 13.34 1.32
CA ARG A 58 -11.20 12.88 0.42
C ARG A 58 -10.22 11.97 1.15
N VAL A 59 -9.81 10.88 0.49
CA VAL A 59 -8.74 10.00 0.97
C VAL A 59 -7.41 10.75 0.92
N LYS A 60 -6.66 10.71 2.02
CA LYS A 60 -5.33 11.30 2.17
C LYS A 60 -4.35 10.23 2.64
N PHE A 61 -3.12 10.33 2.14
CA PHE A 61 -1.99 9.54 2.58
C PHE A 61 -0.89 10.46 3.10
N LYS A 62 -0.48 10.26 4.35
CA LYS A 62 0.68 10.92 4.94
C LYS A 62 1.81 9.91 5.06
N SER A 63 2.85 10.05 4.25
CA SER A 63 4.03 9.18 4.33
C SER A 63 4.94 9.58 5.49
N TYR A 64 5.57 8.58 6.12
CA TYR A 64 6.62 8.78 7.13
C TYR A 64 8.03 8.53 6.57
N ILE A 65 8.14 8.11 5.31
CA ILE A 65 9.41 7.91 4.64
C ILE A 65 9.94 9.30 4.25
N ARG A 66 10.93 9.80 5.00
CA ARG A 66 11.67 11.00 4.62
C ARG A 66 12.42 10.70 3.32
N ARG A 67 12.17 11.46 2.25
CA ARG A 67 13.06 11.44 1.09
C ARG A 67 14.41 11.93 1.56
N ARG A 68 15.45 11.12 1.46
CA ARG A 68 16.82 11.65 1.48
C ARG A 68 16.97 12.45 0.19
N HIS A 69 17.22 13.76 0.34
CA HIS A 69 17.77 14.56 -0.75
C HIS A 69 19.24 14.15 -0.83
N ASP A 70 19.57 13.38 -1.86
CA ASP A 70 20.94 13.27 -2.37
C ASP A 70 21.07 14.27 -3.52
#